data_AF-A0ABC9G8M6-F1
#
_entry.id   AF-A0ABC9G8M6-F1
#
_cell.length_a   1.000
_cell.length_b   1.000
_cell.length_c   1.000
_cell.angle_alpha   90.00
_cell.angle_beta   90.00
_cell.angle_gamma   90.00
#
_symmetry.space_group_name_H-M   'P 1'
#
loop_
_entity.id
_entity.type
_entity.pdbx_description
1 polymer ?
#
loop_
_entity_poly.entity_id
_entity_poly.type
_entity_poly.pdbx_seq_one_letter_code
_entity_poly.pdbx_strand_id
1 'polypeptide(L)'
;MLEQWDIDQAICVSHTSKENTVLRSGISPEKVFMVPNAVDTAMFTPSPKRLSCDEIVIVVISRLVYRKGADLLVEVIPEVCRLFPKVRFIIGGDGPKRVRLEEMREKFSLQDRVEMLGAVPHAQVRSVLISGHIFLNSSLTEAFCIAILEAASCGLLTVSTRVGGVPEVLPDDMIVLAEPAPEDMVRAVKKAIDMLPGIDPQVMHLRMKKLYSWDDVAKRTEIVYDRAMQSSTTNLLDRLPRYLTCGSWAGKLFCIVMIINYLLWRLLEFLQPAEGIEEVPDIGPLHAQLDSRDDLCEAEENRI
;
A
#
# COMPACT_ATOMS: atom_id res chain seq x y z
N MET A 1 -29.66 3.57 14.55
CA MET A 1 -29.03 4.10 15.78
C MET A 1 -27.59 4.41 15.38
N LEU A 2 -27.34 5.65 14.97
CA LEU A 2 -26.09 6.02 14.30
C LEU A 2 -25.01 6.27 15.35
N GLU A 3 -24.06 5.34 15.46
CA GLU A 3 -22.81 5.53 16.19
C GLU A 3 -21.99 6.58 15.45
N GLN A 4 -22.20 7.85 15.75
CA GLN A 4 -21.39 8.93 15.20
C GLN A 4 -20.07 8.98 15.97
N TRP A 5 -19.03 8.37 15.39
CA TRP A 5 -17.65 8.59 15.84
C TRP A 5 -17.29 10.08 15.69
N ASP A 6 -16.44 10.57 16.58
CA ASP A 6 -15.94 11.95 16.58
C ASP A 6 -14.85 12.14 15.52
N ILE A 7 -15.24 11.92 14.27
CA ILE A 7 -14.40 12.03 13.08
C ILE A 7 -15.11 12.98 12.11
N ASP A 8 -14.39 14.03 11.71
CA ASP A 8 -14.88 15.00 10.73
C ASP A 8 -14.86 14.39 9.34
N GLN A 9 -13.67 13.95 8.91
CA GLN A 9 -13.44 13.26 7.64
C GLN A 9 -12.46 12.10 7.84
N ALA A 10 -12.59 11.04 7.03
CA ALA A 10 -11.70 9.88 7.04
C ALA A 10 -11.20 9.55 5.63
N ILE A 11 -9.93 9.18 5.49
CA ILE A 11 -9.34 8.74 4.22
C ILE A 11 -9.12 7.22 4.27
N CYS A 12 -9.49 6.54 3.19
CA CYS A 12 -9.25 5.12 2.95
C CYS A 12 -8.52 4.93 1.63
N VAL A 13 -7.66 3.93 1.54
CA VAL A 13 -6.75 3.72 0.39
C VAL A 13 -7.36 2.92 -0.77
N SER A 14 -8.57 2.40 -0.61
CA SER A 14 -9.32 1.66 -1.64
C SER A 14 -10.82 1.77 -1.38
N HIS A 15 -11.65 1.48 -2.39
CA HIS A 15 -13.10 1.45 -2.22
C HIS A 15 -13.51 0.36 -1.24
N THR A 16 -12.92 -0.84 -1.34
CA THR A 16 -13.14 -1.92 -0.38
C THR A 16 -12.80 -1.49 1.05
N SER A 17 -11.71 -0.74 1.26
CA SER A 17 -11.39 -0.20 2.59
C SER A 17 -12.41 0.84 3.05
N LYS A 18 -12.88 1.74 2.16
CA LYS A 18 -13.91 2.73 2.47
C LYS A 18 -15.21 2.07 2.89
N GLU A 19 -15.69 1.08 2.14
CA GLU A 19 -16.91 0.34 2.45
C GLU A 19 -16.80 -0.38 3.80
N ASN A 20 -15.69 -1.08 4.04
CA ASN A 20 -15.46 -1.76 5.32
C ASN A 20 -15.42 -0.78 6.49
N THR A 21 -14.81 0.40 6.31
CA THR A 21 -14.80 1.45 7.34
C THR A 21 -16.22 1.91 7.63
N VAL A 22 -16.99 2.31 6.62
CA VAL A 22 -18.39 2.76 6.77
C VAL A 22 -19.24 1.71 7.49
N LEU A 23 -19.14 0.43 7.09
CA LEU A 23 -19.94 -0.64 7.67
C LEU A 23 -19.56 -0.98 9.12
N ARG A 24 -18.27 -0.94 9.45
CA ARG A 24 -17.77 -1.37 10.77
C ARG A 24 -17.72 -0.27 11.80
N SER A 25 -17.51 0.98 11.37
CA SER A 25 -17.54 2.13 12.26
C SER A 25 -18.91 2.78 12.29
N GLY A 26 -19.75 2.65 11.26
CA GLY A 26 -21.00 3.43 11.21
C GLY A 26 -20.78 4.92 10.98
N ILE A 27 -19.56 5.33 10.58
CA ILE A 27 -19.30 6.67 10.07
C ILE A 27 -20.10 6.86 8.77
N SER A 28 -20.69 8.04 8.62
CA SER A 28 -21.51 8.34 7.45
C SER A 28 -20.69 8.25 6.15
N PRO A 29 -21.21 7.65 5.07
CA PRO A 29 -20.49 7.50 3.81
C PRO A 29 -19.98 8.82 3.22
N GLU A 30 -20.66 9.96 3.45
CA GLU A 30 -20.20 11.28 2.98
C GLU A 30 -18.93 11.78 3.68
N LYS A 31 -18.59 11.23 4.85
CA LYS A 31 -17.39 11.58 5.61
C LYS A 31 -16.18 10.72 5.29
N VAL A 32 -16.36 9.65 4.49
CA VAL A 32 -15.27 8.71 4.17
C VAL A 32 -14.88 8.88 2.71
N PHE A 33 -13.61 9.19 2.46
CA PHE A 33 -13.06 9.44 1.13
C PHE A 33 -12.13 8.31 0.73
N MET A 34 -12.13 7.99 -0.57
CA MET A 34 -11.14 7.08 -1.14
C MET A 34 -10.05 7.92 -1.80
N VAL A 35 -8.83 7.82 -1.27
CA VAL A 35 -7.61 8.39 -1.85
C VAL A 35 -6.57 7.27 -1.90
N PRO A 36 -6.18 6.78 -3.09
CA PRO A 36 -5.25 5.66 -3.21
C PRO A 36 -3.84 6.07 -2.77
N ASN A 37 -2.98 5.10 -2.46
CA ASN A 37 -1.56 5.41 -2.33
C ASN A 37 -0.95 5.66 -3.72
N ALA A 38 0.14 6.43 -3.75
CA ALA A 38 0.94 6.65 -4.94
C ALA A 38 2.29 5.92 -4.88
N VAL A 39 3.00 5.90 -6.01
CA VAL A 39 4.36 5.37 -6.13
C VAL A 39 5.27 6.42 -6.74
N ASP A 40 6.50 6.52 -6.24
CA ASP A 40 7.53 7.34 -6.87
C ASP A 40 8.08 6.60 -8.09
N THR A 41 7.54 6.92 -9.27
CA THR A 41 7.99 6.30 -10.53
C THR A 41 9.40 6.74 -10.92
N ALA A 42 9.93 7.85 -10.41
CA ALA A 42 11.32 8.23 -10.67
C ALA A 42 12.29 7.31 -9.91
N MET A 43 11.92 6.91 -8.69
CA MET A 43 12.68 5.93 -7.90
C MET A 43 12.51 4.50 -8.42
N PHE A 44 11.30 4.11 -8.83
CA PHE A 44 10.98 2.75 -9.28
C PHE A 44 10.88 2.64 -10.80
N THR A 45 12.03 2.67 -11.47
CA THR A 45 12.13 2.51 -12.93
C THR A 45 12.59 1.10 -13.33
N PRO A 46 12.16 0.59 -14.50
CA PRO A 46 12.63 -0.68 -15.05
C PRO A 46 14.13 -0.65 -15.38
N SER A 47 14.75 -1.83 -15.51
CA SER A 47 16.12 -1.94 -16.03
C SER A 47 16.17 -1.51 -17.51
N PRO A 48 17.19 -0.73 -17.94
CA PRO A 48 17.40 -0.42 -19.35
C PRO A 48 17.65 -1.68 -20.20
N LYS A 49 18.23 -2.71 -19.59
CA LYS A 49 18.47 -4.00 -20.24
C LYS A 49 17.35 -4.97 -19.89
N ARG A 50 16.66 -5.48 -20.91
CA ARG A 50 15.66 -6.54 -20.76
C ARG A 50 16.33 -7.82 -20.25
N LEU A 51 15.73 -8.45 -19.25
CA LEU A 51 16.16 -9.75 -18.75
C LEU A 51 15.97 -10.82 -19.84
N SER A 52 16.86 -11.81 -19.88
CA SER A 52 16.66 -12.97 -20.76
C SER A 52 15.46 -13.76 -20.27
N CYS A 53 14.63 -14.23 -21.20
CA CYS A 53 13.52 -15.14 -20.91
C CYS A 53 13.95 -16.62 -20.87
N ASP A 54 15.26 -16.91 -20.94
CA ASP A 54 15.77 -18.29 -20.78
C ASP A 54 15.46 -18.85 -19.39
N GLU A 55 15.43 -17.98 -18.38
CA GLU A 55 15.05 -18.29 -17.01
C GLU A 55 14.06 -17.23 -16.52
N ILE A 56 12.99 -17.65 -15.85
CA ILE A 56 11.99 -16.77 -15.28
C ILE A 56 12.31 -16.58 -13.80
N VAL A 57 12.32 -15.32 -13.37
CA VAL A 57 12.64 -14.93 -11.99
C VAL A 57 11.39 -14.35 -11.35
N ILE A 58 10.93 -14.98 -10.28
CA ILE A 58 9.78 -14.52 -9.49
C ILE A 58 10.30 -13.86 -8.22
N VAL A 59 10.00 -12.58 -8.04
CA VAL A 59 10.44 -11.78 -6.90
C VAL A 59 9.31 -11.69 -5.88
N VAL A 60 9.64 -11.91 -4.61
CA VAL A 60 8.76 -11.71 -3.47
C VAL A 60 9.44 -10.72 -2.54
N ILE A 61 8.80 -9.58 -2.26
CA ILE A 61 9.28 -8.62 -1.26
C ILE A 61 8.17 -8.36 -0.25
N SER A 62 8.30 -8.89 0.96
CA SER A 62 7.30 -8.69 2.02
C SER A 62 7.84 -9.02 3.42
N ARG A 63 7.12 -8.58 4.46
CA ARG A 63 7.35 -9.12 5.81
C ARG A 63 6.93 -10.58 5.85
N LEU A 64 7.77 -11.46 6.40
CA LEU A 64 7.50 -12.90 6.47
C LEU A 64 6.64 -13.23 7.70
N VAL A 65 5.36 -12.87 7.62
CA VAL A 65 4.34 -13.05 8.67
C VAL A 65 3.08 -13.71 8.11
N TYR A 66 2.23 -14.24 8.98
CA TYR A 66 0.98 -14.91 8.60
C TYR A 66 0.09 -14.06 7.67
N ARG A 67 -0.14 -12.78 8.00
CA ARG A 67 -0.99 -11.89 7.19
C ARG A 67 -0.48 -11.65 5.76
N LYS A 68 0.83 -11.84 5.52
CA LYS A 68 1.47 -11.73 4.19
C LYS A 68 1.50 -13.06 3.43
N GLY A 69 0.92 -14.12 4.01
CA GLY A 69 0.83 -15.44 3.39
C GLY A 69 2.17 -16.14 3.23
N ALA A 70 3.10 -15.94 4.17
CA ALA A 70 4.37 -16.67 4.13
C ALA A 70 4.17 -18.21 4.17
N ASP A 71 3.11 -18.69 4.82
CA ASP A 71 2.74 -20.12 4.78
C ASP A 71 2.25 -20.54 3.39
N LEU A 72 1.53 -19.67 2.67
CA LEU A 72 1.08 -19.93 1.30
C LEU A 72 2.26 -20.02 0.32
N LEU A 73 3.31 -19.20 0.50
CA LEU A 73 4.55 -19.30 -0.28
C LEU A 73 5.22 -20.68 -0.13
N VAL A 74 5.22 -21.24 1.09
CA VAL A 74 5.80 -22.57 1.38
C VAL A 74 5.12 -23.67 0.57
N GLU A 75 3.83 -23.53 0.28
CA GLU A 75 3.08 -24.50 -0.52
C GLU A 75 3.20 -24.25 -2.03
N VAL A 76 3.25 -22.98 -2.45
CA VAL A 76 3.28 -22.59 -3.87
C VAL A 76 4.65 -22.78 -4.51
N ILE A 77 5.74 -22.41 -3.82
CA ILE A 77 7.09 -22.39 -4.41
C ILE A 77 7.54 -23.78 -4.90
N PRO A 78 7.44 -24.87 -4.12
CA PRO A 78 7.86 -26.20 -4.59
C PRO A 78 7.11 -26.64 -5.83
N GLU A 79 5.80 -26.39 -5.87
CA GLU A 79 4.95 -26.82 -6.97
C GLU A 79 5.25 -26.03 -8.25
N VAL A 80 5.46 -24.72 -8.15
CA VAL A 80 5.91 -23.91 -9.30
C VAL A 80 7.27 -24.38 -9.80
N CYS A 81 8.24 -24.60 -8.92
CA CYS A 81 9.57 -25.08 -9.31
C CYS A 81 9.52 -26.47 -9.99
N ARG A 82 8.62 -27.34 -9.53
CA ARG A 82 8.38 -28.67 -10.12
C ARG A 82 7.78 -28.58 -11.52
N LEU A 83 6.80 -27.69 -11.72
CA LEU A 83 6.13 -27.50 -13.02
C LEU A 83 6.99 -26.75 -14.03
N PHE A 84 7.85 -25.85 -13.56
CA PHE A 84 8.67 -24.98 -14.40
C PHE A 84 10.16 -25.10 -14.04
N PRO A 85 10.91 -26.00 -14.72
CA PRO A 85 12.32 -26.25 -14.43
C PRO A 85 13.26 -25.07 -14.69
N LYS A 86 12.78 -23.94 -15.22
CA LYS A 86 13.57 -22.72 -15.44
C LYS A 86 13.03 -21.52 -14.67
N VAL A 87 12.34 -21.76 -13.54
CA VAL A 87 11.83 -20.69 -12.65
C VAL A 87 12.65 -20.63 -11.37
N ARG A 88 13.19 -19.47 -11.02
CA ARG A 88 13.79 -19.22 -9.71
C ARG A 88 13.03 -18.15 -8.93
N PHE A 89 13.18 -18.19 -7.62
CA PHE A 89 12.60 -17.24 -6.68
C PHE A 89 13.67 -16.43 -5.99
N ILE A 90 13.41 -15.13 -5.83
CA ILE A 90 14.19 -14.24 -4.99
C ILE A 90 13.23 -13.70 -3.92
N ILE A 91 13.54 -13.96 -2.65
CA ILE A 91 12.69 -13.61 -1.52
C ILE A 91 13.42 -12.59 -0.64
N GLY A 92 12.96 -11.34 -0.72
CA GLY A 92 13.33 -10.25 0.17
C GLY A 92 12.32 -10.09 1.31
N GLY A 93 12.78 -10.14 2.54
CA GLY A 93 11.93 -10.07 3.70
C GLY A 93 12.51 -10.74 4.93
N ASP A 94 12.01 -10.33 6.09
CA ASP A 94 12.27 -11.02 7.34
C ASP A 94 11.00 -11.11 8.19
N GLY A 95 11.02 -12.01 9.16
CA GLY A 95 9.92 -12.23 10.09
C GLY A 95 9.87 -13.64 10.67
N PRO A 96 8.95 -13.88 11.62
CA PRO A 96 8.86 -15.14 12.35
C PRO A 96 8.58 -16.36 11.46
N LYS A 97 8.05 -16.17 10.25
CA LYS A 97 7.79 -17.27 9.31
C LYS A 97 8.97 -17.57 8.38
N ARG A 98 10.09 -16.84 8.48
CA ARG A 98 11.30 -17.10 7.68
C ARG A 98 11.77 -18.55 7.80
N VAL A 99 11.80 -19.08 9.03
CA VAL A 99 12.24 -20.46 9.31
C VAL A 99 11.45 -21.48 8.49
N ARG A 100 10.13 -21.29 8.32
CA ARG A 100 9.30 -22.19 7.51
C ARG A 100 9.70 -22.22 6.03
N LEU A 101 10.12 -21.07 5.49
CA LEU A 101 10.60 -20.97 4.11
C LEU A 101 11.97 -21.64 3.94
N GLU A 102 12.85 -21.51 4.93
CA GLU A 102 14.15 -22.21 4.93
C GLU A 102 13.98 -23.73 5.07
N GLU A 103 13.11 -24.19 5.98
CA GLU A 103 12.76 -25.61 6.11
C GLU A 103 12.17 -26.19 4.81
N MET A 104 11.30 -25.43 4.14
CA MET A 104 10.75 -25.80 2.84
C MET A 104 11.86 -25.91 1.79
N ARG A 105 12.75 -24.92 1.71
CA ARG A 105 13.87 -24.89 0.78
C ARG A 105 14.77 -26.11 0.95
N GLU A 106 15.06 -26.50 2.20
CA GLU A 106 15.85 -27.70 2.49
C GLU A 106 15.10 -28.99 2.14
N LYS A 107 13.83 -29.10 2.58
CA LYS A 107 12.99 -30.29 2.36
C LYS A 107 12.83 -30.65 0.88
N PHE A 108 12.71 -29.65 0.01
CA PHE A 108 12.54 -29.84 -1.43
C PHE A 108 13.83 -29.66 -2.23
N SER A 109 14.98 -29.49 -1.56
CA SER A 109 16.30 -29.28 -2.20
C SER A 109 16.30 -28.14 -3.22
N LEU A 110 15.74 -26.98 -2.85
CA LEU A 110 15.55 -25.81 -3.71
C LEU A 110 16.62 -24.72 -3.48
N GLN A 111 17.78 -25.07 -2.94
CA GLN A 111 18.81 -24.09 -2.56
C GLN A 111 19.35 -23.28 -3.74
N ASP A 112 19.42 -23.89 -4.92
CA ASP A 112 19.86 -23.23 -6.15
C ASP A 112 18.73 -22.45 -6.85
N ARG A 113 17.50 -22.56 -6.34
CA ARG A 113 16.28 -22.06 -6.99
C ARG A 113 15.53 -21.04 -6.16
N VAL A 114 15.78 -20.97 -4.86
CA VAL A 114 15.12 -20.05 -3.93
C VAL A 114 16.19 -19.30 -3.14
N GLU A 115 16.42 -18.06 -3.55
CA GLU A 115 17.37 -17.16 -2.92
C GLU A 115 16.69 -16.36 -1.80
N MET A 116 17.20 -16.47 -0.58
CA MET A 116 16.69 -15.77 0.61
C MET A 116 17.59 -14.58 0.94
N LEU A 117 17.16 -13.36 0.60
CA LEU A 117 17.95 -12.14 0.80
C LEU A 117 17.92 -11.62 2.25
N GLY A 118 16.86 -11.96 3.01
CA GLY A 118 16.59 -11.31 4.29
C GLY A 118 15.99 -9.92 4.15
N ALA A 119 16.05 -9.12 5.21
CA ALA A 119 15.46 -7.79 5.21
C ALA A 119 16.15 -6.90 4.15
N VAL A 120 15.38 -6.42 3.18
CA VAL A 120 15.87 -5.53 2.12
C VAL A 120 15.53 -4.09 2.51
N PRO A 121 16.51 -3.19 2.67
CA PRO A 121 16.25 -1.76 2.88
C PRO A 121 15.48 -1.18 1.70
N HIS A 122 14.55 -0.25 1.96
CA HIS A 122 13.67 0.31 0.91
C HIS A 122 14.45 0.89 -0.29
N ALA A 123 15.58 1.57 -0.02
CA ALA A 123 16.47 2.08 -1.06
C ALA A 123 17.05 1.01 -2.01
N GLN A 124 17.06 -0.27 -1.62
CA GLN A 124 17.54 -1.39 -2.42
C GLN A 124 16.39 -2.23 -3.01
N VAL A 125 15.12 -1.91 -2.71
CA VAL A 125 13.98 -2.69 -3.22
C VAL A 125 13.96 -2.67 -4.75
N ARG A 126 14.21 -1.51 -5.36
CA ARG A 126 14.28 -1.39 -6.83
C ARG A 126 15.32 -2.33 -7.44
N SER A 127 16.53 -2.44 -6.87
CA SER A 127 17.58 -3.29 -7.45
C SER A 127 17.22 -4.77 -7.39
N VAL A 128 16.46 -5.19 -6.37
CA VAL A 128 15.90 -6.54 -6.29
C VAL A 128 14.77 -6.73 -7.30
N LEU A 129 13.82 -5.79 -7.39
CA LEU A 129 12.69 -5.88 -8.31
C LEU A 129 13.15 -6.02 -9.76
N ILE A 130 14.08 -5.19 -10.24
CA ILE A 130 14.55 -5.23 -11.63
C ILE A 130 15.34 -6.49 -12.01
N SER A 131 15.63 -7.38 -11.05
CA SER A 131 16.18 -8.72 -11.31
C SER A 131 15.10 -9.76 -11.65
N GLY A 132 13.83 -9.38 -11.52
CA GLY A 132 12.64 -10.21 -11.68
C GLY A 132 11.86 -9.97 -12.97
N HIS A 133 11.02 -10.95 -13.31
CA HIS A 133 10.03 -10.86 -14.39
C HIS A 133 8.61 -10.75 -13.81
N ILE A 134 8.36 -11.49 -12.72
CA ILE A 134 7.07 -11.55 -12.04
C ILE A 134 7.27 -11.11 -10.60
N PHE A 135 6.36 -10.29 -10.08
CA PHE A 135 6.26 -10.04 -8.65
C PHE A 135 5.11 -10.86 -8.06
N LEU A 136 5.39 -11.60 -6.99
CA LEU A 136 4.41 -12.48 -6.34
C LEU A 136 4.04 -11.95 -4.95
N ASN A 137 2.77 -11.61 -4.78
CA ASN A 137 2.17 -11.26 -3.49
C ASN A 137 1.17 -12.33 -3.04
N SER A 138 1.41 -12.92 -1.87
CA SER A 138 0.58 -13.98 -1.29
C SER A 138 -0.27 -13.50 -0.12
N SER A 139 -0.46 -12.18 0.05
CA SER A 139 -1.07 -11.63 1.26
C SER A 139 -2.49 -12.16 1.52
N LEU A 140 -2.83 -12.40 2.78
CA LEU A 140 -4.18 -12.87 3.15
C LEU A 140 -5.13 -11.70 3.44
N THR A 141 -4.58 -10.53 3.75
CA THR A 141 -5.33 -9.29 3.94
C THR A 141 -4.50 -8.11 3.45
N GLU A 142 -5.09 -7.25 2.63
CA GLU A 142 -4.45 -6.04 2.11
C GLU A 142 -5.47 -4.92 1.89
N ALA A 143 -5.08 -3.69 2.20
CA ALA A 143 -5.92 -2.53 1.89
C ALA A 143 -5.62 -1.97 0.49
N PHE A 144 -4.37 -2.07 0.04
CA PHE A 144 -3.91 -1.53 -1.25
C PHE A 144 -2.57 -2.14 -1.72
N CYS A 145 -1.63 -2.44 -0.82
CA CYS A 145 -0.33 -3.04 -1.13
C CYS A 145 0.59 -2.20 -2.06
N ILE A 146 1.35 -1.25 -1.48
CA ILE A 146 2.29 -0.38 -2.23
C ILE A 146 3.35 -1.18 -3.01
N ALA A 147 3.77 -2.34 -2.50
CA ALA A 147 4.78 -3.19 -3.17
C ALA A 147 4.33 -3.67 -4.56
N ILE A 148 3.01 -3.79 -4.80
CA ILE A 148 2.47 -4.10 -6.13
C ILE A 148 2.72 -2.94 -7.10
N LEU A 149 2.55 -1.69 -6.65
CA LEU A 149 2.81 -0.51 -7.47
C LEU A 149 4.30 -0.35 -7.75
N GLU A 150 5.16 -0.55 -6.75
CA GLU A 150 6.61 -0.52 -6.89
C GLU A 150 7.08 -1.55 -7.93
N ALA A 151 6.57 -2.79 -7.85
CA ALA A 151 6.90 -3.85 -8.79
C ALA A 151 6.40 -3.57 -10.21
N ALA A 152 5.14 -3.16 -10.37
CA ALA A 152 4.59 -2.80 -11.67
C ALA A 152 5.29 -1.57 -12.26
N SER A 153 5.70 -0.61 -11.43
CA SER A 153 6.50 0.54 -11.86
C SER A 153 7.89 0.10 -12.35
N CYS A 154 8.50 -0.90 -11.73
CA CYS A 154 9.71 -1.55 -12.25
C CYS A 154 9.46 -2.45 -13.48
N GLY A 155 8.22 -2.56 -13.96
CA GLY A 155 7.84 -3.28 -15.17
C GLY A 155 7.65 -4.78 -15.00
N LEU A 156 7.43 -5.25 -13.77
CA LEU A 156 7.16 -6.67 -13.49
C LEU A 156 5.66 -6.96 -13.62
N LEU A 157 5.33 -8.09 -14.23
CA LEU A 157 3.96 -8.59 -14.19
C LEU A 157 3.62 -9.03 -12.76
N THR A 158 2.51 -8.54 -12.20
CA THR A 158 2.14 -8.87 -10.82
C THR A 158 1.26 -10.12 -10.79
N VAL A 159 1.53 -11.02 -9.85
CA VAL A 159 0.62 -12.10 -9.43
C VAL A 159 0.26 -11.85 -7.98
N SER A 160 -1.02 -11.78 -7.66
CA SER A 160 -1.47 -11.51 -6.30
C SER A 160 -2.71 -12.30 -5.89
N THR A 161 -2.86 -12.50 -4.60
CA THR A 161 -4.14 -12.90 -4.01
C THR A 161 -5.21 -11.82 -4.18
N ARG A 162 -6.45 -12.22 -4.43
CA ARG A 162 -7.66 -11.40 -4.56
C ARG A 162 -8.25 -11.09 -3.18
N VAL A 163 -7.55 -10.28 -2.39
CA VAL A 163 -7.97 -9.95 -1.02
C VAL A 163 -8.06 -8.44 -0.80
N GLY A 164 -9.04 -8.04 0.00
CA GLY A 164 -9.28 -6.63 0.35
C GLY A 164 -9.28 -5.72 -0.88
N GLY A 165 -8.50 -4.64 -0.85
CA GLY A 165 -8.47 -3.64 -1.93
C GLY A 165 -7.56 -3.99 -3.12
N VAL A 166 -6.82 -5.11 -3.09
CA VAL A 166 -5.88 -5.50 -4.15
C VAL A 166 -6.48 -5.53 -5.56
N PRO A 167 -7.72 -6.01 -5.77
CA PRO A 167 -8.30 -6.07 -7.12
C PRO A 167 -8.50 -4.71 -7.79
N GLU A 168 -8.45 -3.62 -7.02
CA GLU A 168 -8.64 -2.25 -7.51
C GLU A 168 -7.31 -1.55 -7.85
N VAL A 169 -6.17 -2.20 -7.58
CA VAL A 169 -4.84 -1.57 -7.55
C VAL A 169 -4.19 -1.50 -8.93
N LEU A 170 -4.45 -2.47 -9.79
CA LEU A 170 -3.90 -2.52 -11.14
C LEU A 170 -4.96 -3.01 -12.12
N PRO A 171 -4.93 -2.53 -13.38
CA PRO A 171 -5.75 -3.09 -14.45
C PRO A 171 -5.48 -4.59 -14.68
N ASP A 172 -6.49 -5.34 -15.13
CA ASP A 172 -6.44 -6.81 -15.31
C ASP A 172 -5.31 -7.31 -16.23
N ASP A 173 -4.75 -6.46 -17.08
CA ASP A 173 -3.64 -6.80 -17.97
C ASP A 173 -2.25 -6.60 -17.33
N MET A 174 -2.19 -5.99 -16.14
CA MET A 174 -0.97 -5.76 -15.36
C MET A 174 -0.89 -6.64 -14.10
N ILE A 175 -1.98 -7.32 -13.74
CA ILE A 175 -2.07 -8.18 -12.57
C ILE A 175 -2.87 -9.46 -12.85
N VAL A 176 -2.34 -10.59 -12.40
CA VAL A 176 -3.08 -11.86 -12.36
C VAL A 176 -3.51 -12.12 -10.92
N LEU A 177 -4.82 -12.15 -10.71
CA LEU A 177 -5.43 -12.37 -9.40
C LEU A 177 -5.82 -13.84 -9.19
N ALA A 178 -5.58 -14.37 -8.01
CA ALA A 178 -5.99 -15.70 -7.55
C ALA A 178 -6.63 -15.65 -6.17
N GLU A 179 -7.46 -16.63 -5.83
CA GLU A 179 -7.87 -16.86 -4.44
C GLU A 179 -6.67 -17.25 -3.57
N PRO A 180 -6.70 -16.98 -2.25
CA PRO A 180 -5.60 -17.29 -1.33
C PRO A 180 -5.52 -18.79 -1.01
N ALA A 181 -5.39 -19.61 -2.06
CA ALA A 181 -5.28 -21.06 -2.01
C ALA A 181 -4.08 -21.52 -2.88
N PRO A 182 -3.30 -22.53 -2.45
CA PRO A 182 -2.08 -22.93 -3.15
C PRO A 182 -2.32 -23.27 -4.63
N GLU A 183 -3.34 -24.07 -4.92
CA GLU A 183 -3.66 -24.51 -6.28
C GLU A 183 -4.00 -23.34 -7.22
N ASP A 184 -4.73 -22.34 -6.72
CA ASP A 184 -5.10 -21.17 -7.52
C ASP A 184 -3.91 -20.23 -7.72
N MET A 185 -3.07 -20.05 -6.70
CA MET A 185 -1.84 -19.28 -6.83
C MET A 185 -0.88 -19.91 -7.84
N VAL A 186 -0.71 -21.24 -7.83
CA VAL A 186 0.10 -21.95 -8.84
C VAL A 186 -0.48 -21.75 -10.25
N ARG A 187 -1.81 -21.83 -10.40
CA ARG A 187 -2.50 -21.57 -11.67
C ARG A 187 -2.31 -20.12 -12.15
N ALA A 188 -2.37 -19.15 -11.26
CA ALA A 188 -2.13 -17.76 -11.57
C ALA A 188 -0.67 -17.49 -11.97
N VAL A 189 0.30 -18.09 -11.28
CA VAL A 189 1.72 -18.03 -11.68
C VAL A 189 1.93 -18.62 -13.07
N LYS A 190 1.32 -19.77 -13.36
CA LYS A 190 1.35 -20.36 -14.70
C LYS A 190 0.78 -19.40 -15.76
N LYS A 191 -0.39 -18.82 -15.51
CA LYS A 191 -1.01 -17.85 -16.44
C LYS A 191 -0.11 -16.64 -16.65
N ALA A 192 0.53 -16.13 -15.59
CA ALA A 192 1.46 -15.02 -15.70
C ALA A 192 2.70 -15.37 -16.54
N ILE A 193 3.27 -16.57 -16.36
CA ILE A 193 4.37 -17.08 -17.19
C ILE A 193 3.98 -17.11 -18.67
N ASP A 194 2.76 -17.56 -18.98
CA ASP A 194 2.26 -17.60 -20.37
C ASP A 194 2.06 -16.19 -20.97
N MET A 195 1.76 -15.19 -20.13
CA MET A 195 1.59 -13.78 -20.55
C MET A 195 2.91 -13.03 -20.72
N LEU A 196 3.99 -13.43 -20.02
CA LEU A 196 5.27 -12.71 -19.98
C LEU A 196 5.84 -12.30 -21.36
N PRO A 197 5.80 -13.13 -22.43
CA PRO A 197 6.36 -12.74 -23.72
C PRO A 197 5.73 -11.47 -24.32
N GLY A 198 4.46 -11.20 -24.00
CA GLY A 198 3.72 -10.02 -24.46
C GLY A 198 3.89 -8.77 -23.58
N ILE A 199 4.59 -8.89 -22.44
CA ILE A 199 4.78 -7.77 -21.52
C ILE A 199 6.05 -7.00 -21.89
N ASP A 200 5.89 -5.69 -22.06
CA ASP A 200 6.99 -4.73 -22.18
C ASP A 200 7.12 -3.93 -20.86
N PRO A 201 8.23 -4.09 -20.11
CA PRO A 201 8.48 -3.36 -18.87
C PRO A 201 8.42 -1.83 -19.01
N GLN A 202 8.86 -1.27 -20.14
CA GLN A 202 8.87 0.17 -20.36
C GLN A 202 7.45 0.70 -20.59
N VAL A 203 6.63 -0.03 -21.35
CA VAL A 203 5.22 0.32 -21.55
C VAL A 203 4.45 0.24 -20.22
N MET A 204 4.72 -0.78 -19.41
CA MET A 204 4.13 -0.94 -18.09
C MET A 204 4.49 0.24 -17.17
N HIS A 205 5.77 0.63 -17.15
CA HIS A 205 6.25 1.77 -16.38
C HIS A 205 5.59 3.10 -16.80
N LEU A 206 5.51 3.38 -18.10
CA LEU A 206 4.87 4.59 -18.62
C LEU A 206 3.37 4.66 -18.29
N ARG A 207 2.69 3.51 -18.21
CA ARG A 207 1.30 3.45 -17.74
C ARG A 207 1.21 3.72 -16.24
N MET A 208 2.13 3.19 -15.43
CA MET A 208 2.16 3.45 -13.99
C MET A 208 2.32 4.93 -13.65
N LYS A 209 3.18 5.66 -14.39
CA LYS A 209 3.36 7.12 -14.24
C LYS A 209 2.03 7.89 -14.36
N LYS A 210 1.06 7.37 -15.10
CA LYS A 210 -0.27 7.99 -15.30
C LYS A 210 -1.33 7.56 -14.29
N LEU A 211 -1.16 6.41 -13.63
CA LEU A 211 -2.18 5.84 -12.74
C LEU A 211 -2.08 6.36 -11.30
N TYR A 212 -0.85 6.52 -10.79
CA TYR A 212 -0.62 6.72 -9.35
C TYR A 212 0.45 7.78 -9.05
N SER A 213 0.20 9.03 -9.45
CA SER A 213 1.07 10.17 -9.11
C SER A 213 0.81 10.71 -7.71
N TRP A 214 1.88 11.09 -7.01
CA TRP A 214 1.81 11.81 -5.73
C TRP A 214 1.13 13.17 -5.87
N ASP A 215 1.21 13.83 -7.04
CA ASP A 215 0.56 15.13 -7.26
C ASP A 215 -0.96 15.02 -7.21
N ASP A 216 -1.54 13.98 -7.83
CA ASP A 216 -2.98 13.71 -7.79
C ASP A 216 -3.43 13.34 -6.37
N VAL A 217 -2.67 12.46 -5.72
CA VAL A 217 -2.95 12.02 -4.34
C VAL A 217 -2.89 13.19 -3.37
N ALA A 218 -1.92 14.09 -3.50
CA ALA A 218 -1.80 15.30 -2.69
C ALA A 218 -3.00 16.23 -2.89
N LYS A 219 -3.34 16.58 -4.14
CA LYS A 219 -4.52 17.42 -4.47
C LYS A 219 -5.82 16.84 -3.92
N ARG A 220 -6.00 15.52 -4.03
CA ARG A 220 -7.19 14.84 -3.49
C ARG A 220 -7.21 14.83 -1.97
N THR A 221 -6.05 14.73 -1.33
CA THR A 221 -5.92 14.80 0.13
C THR A 221 -6.23 16.21 0.65
N GLU A 222 -5.73 17.24 -0.03
CA GLU A 222 -6.02 18.65 0.27
C GLU A 222 -7.53 18.94 0.27
N ILE A 223 -8.27 18.45 -0.73
CA ILE A 223 -9.74 18.56 -0.78
C ILE A 223 -10.41 17.96 0.48
N VAL A 224 -9.87 16.86 1.02
CA VAL A 224 -10.39 16.25 2.24
C VAL A 224 -10.05 17.10 3.46
N TYR A 225 -8.84 17.68 3.51
CA TYR A 225 -8.44 18.60 4.57
C TYR A 225 -9.29 19.86 4.57
N ASP A 226 -9.53 20.48 3.42
CA ASP A 226 -10.42 21.64 3.30
C ASP A 226 -11.81 21.36 3.84
N ARG A 227 -12.37 20.18 3.51
CA ARG A 227 -13.67 19.73 4.04
C ARG A 227 -13.63 19.50 5.55
N ALA A 228 -12.54 18.96 6.08
CA ALA A 228 -12.37 18.78 7.51
C ALA A 228 -12.28 20.13 8.23
N MET A 229 -11.53 21.10 7.68
CA MET A 229 -11.40 22.45 8.24
C MET A 229 -12.70 23.25 8.19
N GLN A 230 -13.54 23.01 7.18
CA GLN A 230 -14.89 23.60 7.09
C GLN A 230 -15.92 22.94 8.03
N SER A 231 -15.58 21.80 8.63
CA SER A 231 -16.48 21.10 9.54
C SER A 231 -16.56 21.84 10.89
N SER A 232 -17.76 22.02 11.41
CA SER A 232 -17.97 22.73 12.68
C SER A 232 -17.33 21.98 13.85
N THR A 233 -16.51 22.64 14.65
CA THR A 233 -16.02 22.10 15.92
C THR A 233 -17.20 21.77 16.82
N THR A 234 -17.35 20.49 17.16
CA THR A 234 -18.44 20.06 18.06
C THR A 234 -18.02 20.35 19.50
N ASN A 235 -18.88 20.99 20.29
CA ASN A 235 -18.56 21.27 21.68
C ASN A 235 -18.51 19.97 22.49
N LEU A 236 -17.76 19.97 23.61
CA LEU A 236 -17.68 18.81 24.51
C LEU A 236 -19.06 18.28 24.90
N LEU A 237 -20.01 19.17 25.18
CA LEU A 237 -21.37 18.80 25.58
C LEU A 237 -22.12 18.01 24.50
N ASP A 238 -21.85 18.30 23.23
CA ASP A 238 -22.46 17.59 22.10
C ASP A 238 -21.78 16.23 21.85
N ARG A 239 -20.55 16.06 22.33
CA ARG A 239 -19.76 14.83 22.22
C ARG A 239 -20.06 13.83 23.34
N LEU A 240 -20.31 14.29 24.57
CA LEU A 240 -20.53 13.42 25.74
C LEU A 240 -21.65 12.37 25.54
N PRO A 241 -22.83 12.68 24.96
CA PRO A 241 -23.88 11.68 24.74
C PRO A 241 -23.43 10.49 23.88
N ARG A 242 -22.47 10.69 22.97
CA ARG A 242 -21.93 9.64 22.10
C ARG A 242 -21.14 8.59 22.87
N TYR A 243 -20.47 8.98 23.96
CA TYR A 243 -19.72 8.02 24.78
C TYR A 243 -20.62 7.20 25.70
N LEU A 244 -21.77 7.74 26.10
CA LEU A 244 -22.73 7.02 26.94
C LEU A 244 -23.34 5.80 26.24
N THR A 245 -23.29 5.72 24.91
CA THR A 245 -23.77 4.56 24.15
C THR A 245 -22.82 3.36 24.23
N CYS A 246 -21.57 3.53 24.68
CA CYS A 246 -20.58 2.46 24.81
C CYS A 246 -20.81 1.54 26.03
N GLY A 247 -21.99 1.58 26.65
CA GLY A 247 -22.39 0.75 27.78
C GLY A 247 -22.48 1.50 29.11
N SER A 248 -23.28 0.99 30.05
CA SER A 248 -23.71 1.73 31.25
C SER A 248 -22.59 2.15 32.21
N TRP A 249 -21.50 1.38 32.28
CA TRP A 249 -20.32 1.69 33.11
C TRP A 249 -19.17 2.27 32.28
N ALA A 250 -18.84 1.62 31.15
CA ALA A 250 -17.77 2.07 30.26
C ALA A 250 -18.03 3.47 29.70
N GLY A 251 -19.28 3.78 29.31
CA GLY A 251 -19.63 5.10 28.79
C GLY A 251 -19.50 6.22 29.82
N LYS A 252 -19.86 5.95 31.09
CA LYS A 252 -19.65 6.91 32.19
C LYS A 252 -18.16 7.15 32.43
N LEU A 253 -17.36 6.09 32.41
CA LEU A 253 -15.91 6.19 32.52
C LEU A 253 -15.32 7.04 31.37
N PHE A 254 -15.72 6.78 30.12
CA PHE A 254 -15.28 7.56 28.96
C PHE A 254 -15.68 9.04 29.06
N CYS A 255 -16.90 9.35 29.53
CA CYS A 255 -17.30 10.73 29.77
C CYS A 255 -16.41 11.42 30.82
N ILE A 256 -16.10 10.75 31.93
CA ILE A 256 -15.19 11.28 32.97
C ILE A 256 -13.81 11.54 32.35
N VAL A 257 -13.27 10.58 31.59
CA VAL A 257 -11.98 10.73 30.90
C VAL A 257 -12.00 11.91 29.93
N MET A 258 -13.08 12.12 29.17
CA MET A 258 -13.21 13.27 28.26
C MET A 258 -13.29 14.60 29.00
N ILE A 259 -14.00 14.66 30.13
CA ILE A 259 -14.04 15.85 30.98
C ILE A 259 -12.64 16.16 31.54
N ILE A 260 -11.92 15.15 32.04
CA ILE A 260 -10.56 15.31 32.55
C ILE A 260 -9.62 15.80 31.43
N ASN A 261 -9.68 15.20 30.24
CA ASN A 261 -8.88 15.65 29.09
C ASN A 261 -9.19 17.09 28.69
N TYR A 262 -10.46 17.49 28.73
CA TYR A 262 -10.86 18.87 28.45
C TYR A 262 -10.33 19.86 29.51
N LEU A 263 -10.39 19.49 30.79
CA LEU A 263 -9.82 20.31 31.86
C LEU A 263 -8.30 20.41 31.74
N LEU A 264 -7.62 19.32 31.38
CA LEU A 264 -6.19 19.31 31.10
C LEU A 264 -5.87 20.19 29.89
N TRP A 265 -6.65 20.11 28.81
CA TRP A 265 -6.50 20.98 27.64
C TRP A 265 -6.66 22.45 28.03
N ARG A 266 -7.69 22.81 28.81
CA ARG A 266 -7.86 24.18 29.33
C ARG A 266 -6.69 24.65 30.20
N LEU A 267 -6.12 23.76 31.02
CA LEU A 267 -4.94 24.06 31.81
C LEU A 267 -3.71 24.29 30.91
N LEU A 268 -3.51 23.45 29.90
CA LEU A 268 -2.42 23.60 28.94
C LEU A 268 -2.57 24.90 28.14
N GLU A 269 -3.77 25.22 27.66
CA GLU A 269 -4.09 26.49 26.98
C GLU A 269 -3.78 27.70 27.87
N PHE A 270 -4.00 27.58 29.18
CA PHE A 270 -3.64 28.63 30.13
C PHE A 270 -2.12 28.77 30.34
N LEU A 271 -1.40 27.64 30.40
CA LEU A 271 0.06 27.62 30.62
C LEU A 271 0.84 27.99 29.35
N GLN A 272 0.35 27.59 28.19
CA GLN A 272 0.95 27.80 26.88
C GLN A 272 -0.19 28.03 25.86
N PRO A 273 -0.61 29.29 25.67
CA PRO A 273 -1.70 29.64 24.76
C PRO A 273 -1.42 29.19 23.32
N ALA A 274 -2.45 28.71 22.63
CA ALA A 274 -2.34 28.30 21.23
C ALA A 274 -1.92 29.45 20.32
N GLU A 275 -2.29 30.69 20.66
CA GLU A 275 -1.85 31.93 19.96
C GLU A 275 -0.32 32.10 19.94
N GLY A 276 0.39 31.49 20.89
CA GLY A 276 1.85 31.52 20.97
C GLY A 276 2.53 30.35 20.24
N ILE A 277 1.76 29.42 19.67
CA ILE A 277 2.29 28.35 18.84
C ILE A 277 2.66 28.96 17.49
N GLU A 278 3.90 28.75 17.05
CA GLU A 278 4.36 29.17 15.74
C GLU A 278 3.49 28.49 14.68
N GLU A 279 2.65 29.27 14.01
CA GLU A 279 1.96 28.82 12.82
C GLU A 279 2.99 28.69 11.71
N VAL A 280 3.10 27.49 11.15
CA VAL A 280 3.87 27.30 9.92
C VAL A 280 3.16 28.13 8.85
N PRO A 281 3.80 29.16 8.27
CA PRO A 281 3.16 29.96 7.24
C PRO A 281 2.79 29.06 6.07
N ASP A 282 1.59 29.27 5.51
CA ASP A 282 1.22 28.61 4.27
C ASP A 282 2.36 28.80 3.26
N ILE A 283 2.79 27.68 2.68
CA ILE A 283 3.75 27.71 1.59
C ILE A 283 3.00 28.36 0.42
N GLY A 284 3.08 29.69 0.31
CA GLY A 284 2.41 30.46 -0.72
C GLY A 284 3.00 30.20 -2.11
N PRO A 285 3.41 31.21 -2.88
CA PRO A 285 3.72 31.10 -4.32
C PRO A 285 4.99 30.27 -4.66
N LEU A 286 5.51 29.46 -3.74
CA LEU A 286 6.55 28.47 -4.04
C LEU A 286 6.02 27.41 -5.01
N HIS A 287 4.73 27.03 -4.94
CA HIS A 287 4.13 26.09 -5.91
C HIS A 287 4.14 26.64 -7.34
N ALA A 288 3.83 27.94 -7.51
CA ALA A 288 3.91 28.59 -8.83
C ALA A 288 5.35 28.68 -9.37
N GLN A 289 6.35 28.75 -8.47
CA GLN A 289 7.77 28.77 -8.85
C GLN A 289 8.33 27.36 -9.10
N LEU A 290 7.83 26.33 -8.41
CA LEU A 290 8.22 24.93 -8.62
C LEU A 290 7.57 24.35 -9.88
N ASP A 291 6.28 24.56 -10.11
CA ASP A 291 5.59 24.18 -11.36
C ASP A 291 6.29 24.81 -12.58
N SER A 292 6.69 26.09 -12.47
CA SER A 292 7.44 26.77 -13.55
C SER A 292 8.86 26.23 -13.76
N ARG A 293 9.49 25.64 -12.73
CA ARG A 293 10.84 25.07 -12.83
C ARG A 293 10.82 23.64 -13.38
N ASP A 294 9.81 22.86 -13.04
CA ASP A 294 9.63 21.52 -13.59
C ASP A 294 9.21 21.58 -15.06
N ASP A 295 8.35 22.54 -15.46
CA ASP A 295 8.03 22.83 -16.87
C ASP A 295 9.27 23.28 -17.67
N LEU A 296 10.17 24.05 -17.07
CA LEU A 296 11.43 24.49 -17.71
C LEU A 296 12.45 23.35 -17.82
N CYS A 297 12.56 22.48 -16.81
CA CYS A 297 13.40 21.27 -16.87
C CYS A 297 12.89 20.27 -17.93
N GLU A 298 11.58 20.01 -18.01
CA GLU A 298 11.00 19.14 -19.05
C GLU A 298 11.14 19.74 -20.46
N ALA A 299 11.15 21.06 -20.59
CA ALA A 299 11.37 21.74 -21.88
C ALA A 299 12.84 21.77 -22.33
N GLU A 300 13.80 21.79 -21.40
CA GLU A 300 15.24 21.71 -21.71
C GLU A 300 15.68 20.28 -22.02
N GLU A 301 15.11 19.27 -21.37
CA GLU A 301 15.43 17.85 -21.60
C GLU A 301 14.90 17.34 -22.96
N ASN A 302 13.81 17.92 -23.48
CA ASN A 302 13.27 17.65 -24.82
C ASN A 302 13.99 18.40 -25.96
N ARG A 303 15.04 19.18 -25.66
CA ARG A 303 15.84 19.92 -26.66
C ARG A 303 17.25 19.35 -26.88
N ILE A 304 17.59 18.22 -26.27
CA ILE A 304 18.88 17.52 -26.43
C ILE A 304 18.69 16.23 -27.22
#